data_AF-A0A8J2LS39-F1
#
_entry.id   AF-A0A8J2LS39-F1
#
_cell.length_a   1.000
_cell.length_b   1.000
_cell.length_c   1.000
_cell.angle_alpha   90.00
_cell.angle_beta   90.00
_cell.angle_gamma   90.00
#
_symmetry.space_group_name_H-M   'P 1'
#
loop_
_entity.id
_entity.type
_entity.pdbx_description
1 polymer ?
#
loop_
_entity_poly.entity_id
_entity_poly.type
_entity_poly.pdbx_seq_one_letter_code
_entity_poly.pdbx_strand_id
1 'polypeptide(L)'
;MILVPSLITATTFLVVHRFIINFTDLPYSNELHYPYAKQFIRTSRQIADTLQAVLAALPGQRNISIISYRYQQGIGTLVTVEIRSRQAQPKLRKTIEKAIRKGKIGEYAVGFNGFQYYTLKGQ
;
A
#
# COMPACT_ATOMS: atom_id res chain seq x y z
N MET A 1 45.30 6.85 22.39
CA MET A 1 43.84 6.99 22.50
C MET A 1 43.22 6.32 21.29
N ILE A 2 42.59 5.15 21.47
CA ILE A 2 41.89 4.44 20.39
C ILE A 2 40.45 4.95 20.41
N LEU A 3 40.04 5.71 19.40
CA LEU A 3 38.64 6.05 19.18
C LEU A 3 37.92 4.80 18.70
N VAL A 4 37.16 4.17 19.60
CA VAL A 4 36.18 3.16 19.23
C VAL A 4 34.99 3.90 18.63
N PRO A 5 34.65 3.72 17.35
CA PRO A 5 33.44 4.34 16.81
C PRO A 5 32.24 3.74 17.54
N SER A 6 31.39 4.61 18.11
CA SER A 6 30.17 4.14 18.75
C SER A 6 29.31 3.46 17.68
N LEU A 7 28.87 2.24 17.97
CA LEU A 7 27.79 1.62 17.23
C LEU A 7 26.54 2.45 17.52
N ILE A 8 26.23 3.44 16.68
CA ILE A 8 24.88 3.98 16.63
C ILE A 8 24.04 2.83 16.08
N THR A 9 23.45 2.04 16.97
CA THR A 9 22.40 1.09 16.62
C THR A 9 21.27 1.92 16.03
N ALA A 10 21.24 2.04 14.70
CA ALA A 10 20.10 2.61 14.02
C ALA A 10 18.93 1.67 14.31
N THR A 11 18.07 2.04 15.26
CA THR A 11 16.87 1.29 15.58
C THR A 11 16.00 1.26 14.33
N THR A 12 16.09 0.19 13.55
CA THR A 12 15.29 0.02 12.33
C THR A 12 13.87 -0.31 12.74
N PHE A 13 13.06 0.71 12.99
CA PHE A 13 11.63 0.51 13.21
C PHE A 13 10.99 0.11 11.89
N LEU A 14 10.42 -1.09 11.85
CA LEU A 14 9.54 -1.47 10.75
C LEU A 14 8.21 -0.74 10.95
N VAL A 15 7.91 0.18 10.04
CA VAL A 15 6.62 0.86 9.99
C VAL A 15 5.81 0.25 8.85
N VAL A 16 4.59 -0.19 9.17
CA VAL A 16 3.62 -0.67 8.19
C VAL A 16 2.52 0.37 8.06
N HIS A 17 2.44 0.95 6.88
CA HIS A 17 1.34 1.84 6.51
C HIS A 17 0.29 1.01 5.80
N ARG A 18 -0.93 0.95 6.34
CA ARG A 18 -2.02 0.21 5.71
C ARG A 18 -3.10 1.16 5.21
N PHE A 19 -3.52 0.91 3.99
CA PHE A 19 -4.55 1.65 3.28
C PHE A 19 -5.67 0.68 2.90
N ILE A 20 -6.91 1.14 3.03
CA ILE A 20 -8.06 0.53 2.37
C ILE A 20 -8.51 1.51 1.31
N ILE A 21 -8.51 1.09 0.05
CA ILE A 21 -8.78 1.96 -1.10
C ILE A 21 -9.88 1.33 -1.93
N ASN A 22 -10.85 2.13 -2.37
CA ASN A 22 -11.89 1.67 -3.28
C ASN A 22 -11.38 1.71 -4.73
N PHE A 23 -11.34 0.55 -5.37
CA PHE A 23 -11.08 0.38 -6.79
C PHE A 23 -12.44 0.23 -7.49
N THR A 24 -12.97 1.35 -7.98
CA THR A 24 -14.37 1.51 -8.37
C THR A 24 -14.75 0.75 -9.62
N ASP A 25 -13.78 0.48 -10.50
CA ASP A 25 -13.97 -0.26 -11.75
C ASP A 25 -13.36 -1.67 -11.71
N LEU A 26 -12.82 -2.11 -10.57
CA LEU A 26 -12.33 -3.46 -10.38
C LEU A 26 -13.51 -4.38 -10.01
N PRO A 27 -13.96 -5.28 -10.89
CA PRO A 27 -15.08 -6.17 -10.56
C PRO A 27 -14.63 -7.19 -9.52
N TYR A 28 -15.39 -7.30 -8.43
CA TYR A 28 -15.11 -8.32 -7.43
C TYR A 28 -15.49 -9.71 -7.96
N SER A 29 -14.62 -10.68 -7.73
CA SER A 29 -14.85 -12.09 -8.09
C SER A 29 -14.54 -12.98 -6.91
N ASN A 30 -15.02 -14.23 -6.97
CA ASN A 30 -14.68 -15.24 -5.97
C ASN A 30 -13.17 -15.51 -5.92
N GLU A 31 -12.44 -15.40 -7.04
CA GLU A 31 -10.99 -15.57 -7.03
C GLU A 31 -10.28 -14.45 -6.26
N LEU A 32 -10.78 -13.21 -6.30
CA LEU A 32 -10.21 -12.12 -5.50
C LEU A 32 -10.40 -12.30 -3.99
N HIS A 33 -11.29 -13.21 -3.57
CA HIS A 33 -11.43 -13.56 -2.16
C HIS A 33 -10.25 -14.40 -1.64
N TYR A 34 -9.61 -15.19 -2.51
CA TYR A 34 -8.62 -16.20 -2.10
C TYR A 34 -7.19 -15.78 -2.48
N PRO A 35 -6.28 -15.55 -1.51
CA PRO A 35 -4.92 -15.06 -1.78
C PRO A 35 -4.05 -15.92 -2.71
N TYR A 36 -4.37 -17.22 -2.80
CA TYR A 36 -3.66 -18.19 -3.64
C TYR A 36 -4.25 -18.32 -5.05
N ALA A 37 -5.39 -17.68 -5.33
CA ALA A 37 -6.02 -17.76 -6.65
C ALA A 37 -5.24 -16.96 -7.70
N LYS A 38 -5.34 -17.41 -8.96
CA LYS A 38 -4.61 -16.80 -10.08
C LYS A 38 -4.97 -15.33 -10.26
N GLN A 39 -6.26 -14.99 -10.22
CA GLN A 39 -6.69 -13.59 -10.35
C GLN A 39 -6.18 -12.73 -9.20
N PHE A 40 -6.23 -13.22 -7.95
CA PHE A 40 -5.68 -12.49 -6.81
C PHE A 40 -4.22 -12.14 -7.03
N ILE A 41 -3.38 -13.13 -7.35
CA ILE A 41 -1.93 -12.94 -7.52
C ILE A 41 -1.65 -11.95 -8.65
N ARG A 42 -2.31 -12.11 -9.80
CA ARG A 42 -2.12 -11.25 -10.98
C ARG A 42 -2.53 -9.81 -10.68
N THR A 43 -3.74 -9.59 -10.20
CA THR A 43 -4.26 -8.25 -9.88
C THR A 43 -3.43 -7.61 -8.77
N SER A 44 -3.00 -8.38 -7.77
CA SER A 44 -2.17 -7.87 -6.68
C SER A 44 -0.83 -7.36 -7.17
N ARG A 45 -0.19 -8.11 -8.08
CA ARG A 45 1.08 -7.70 -8.71
C ARG A 45 0.89 -6.40 -9.50
N GLN A 46 -0.13 -6.33 -10.34
CA GLN A 46 -0.41 -5.13 -11.15
C GLN A 46 -0.64 -3.87 -10.28
N ILE A 47 -1.44 -3.99 -9.22
CA ILE A 47 -1.68 -2.89 -8.29
C ILE A 47 -0.39 -2.51 -7.55
N ALA A 48 0.38 -3.49 -7.07
CA ALA A 48 1.63 -3.24 -6.36
C ALA A 48 2.68 -2.54 -7.25
N ASP A 49 2.87 -2.99 -8.50
CA ASP A 49 3.81 -2.40 -9.45
C ASP A 49 3.42 -0.94 -9.79
N THR A 50 2.12 -0.71 -9.98
CA THR A 50 1.58 0.63 -10.21
C THR A 50 1.81 1.56 -9.02
N LEU A 51 1.55 1.06 -7.79
CA LEU A 51 1.80 1.82 -6.58
C LEU A 51 3.30 2.09 -6.39
N GLN A 52 4.16 1.15 -6.77
CA GLN A 52 5.61 1.35 -6.76
C GLN A 52 5.99 2.53 -7.67
N ALA A 53 5.40 2.64 -8.86
CA ALA A 53 5.60 3.78 -9.76
C ALA A 53 5.07 5.09 -9.18
N VAL A 54 3.86 5.10 -8.59
CA VAL A 54 3.28 6.28 -7.90
C VAL A 54 4.20 6.79 -6.79
N LEU A 55 4.90 5.88 -6.11
CA LEU A 55 5.76 6.18 -4.97
C LEU A 55 7.23 6.33 -5.33
N ALA A 56 7.61 6.17 -6.60
CA ALA A 56 9.01 6.17 -7.05
C ALA A 56 9.77 7.45 -6.71
N ALA A 57 9.07 8.61 -6.69
CA ALA A 57 9.66 9.89 -6.35
C ALA A 57 9.94 10.08 -4.85
N LEU A 58 9.46 9.18 -3.98
CA LEU A 58 9.69 9.27 -2.54
C LEU A 58 10.98 8.50 -2.17
N PRO A 59 11.85 9.05 -1.31
CA PRO A 59 13.12 8.41 -0.96
C PRO A 59 12.95 7.18 -0.06
N GLY A 60 13.85 6.21 -0.16
CA GLY A 60 13.89 5.03 0.71
C GLY A 60 13.16 3.81 0.14
N GLN A 61 13.63 2.63 0.55
CA GLN A 61 13.09 1.35 0.10
C GLN A 61 11.75 1.05 0.77
N ARG A 62 10.84 0.44 0.01
CA ARG A 62 9.49 0.06 0.45
C ARG A 62 9.14 -1.29 -0.13
N ASN A 63 8.41 -2.08 0.65
CA ASN A 63 7.76 -3.29 0.15
C ASN A 63 6.25 -3.03 0.15
N ILE A 64 5.61 -3.21 -1.01
CA ILE A 64 4.17 -3.05 -1.19
C ILE A 64 3.55 -4.43 -1.30
N SER A 65 2.52 -4.69 -0.50
CA SER A 65 1.78 -5.95 -0.50
C SER A 65 0.28 -5.68 -0.55
N ILE A 66 -0.44 -6.44 -1.37
CA ILE A 66 -1.90 -6.48 -1.32
C ILE A 66 -2.30 -7.61 -0.38
N ILE A 67 -3.07 -7.26 0.65
CA ILE A 67 -3.41 -8.19 1.73
C ILE A 67 -4.73 -8.89 1.46
N SER A 68 -5.72 -8.15 0.98
CA SER A 68 -7.06 -8.68 0.73
C SER A 68 -7.86 -7.79 -0.21
N TYR A 69 -8.87 -8.40 -0.82
CA TYR A 69 -9.96 -7.72 -1.50
C TYR A 69 -11.25 -8.00 -0.74
N ARG A 70 -12.12 -7.01 -0.65
CA ARG A 70 -13.45 -7.16 -0.06
C ARG A 70 -14.46 -6.39 -0.88
N TYR A 71 -15.57 -7.03 -1.25
CA TYR A 71 -16.70 -6.33 -1.80
C TYR A 71 -17.50 -5.62 -0.69
N GLN A 72 -17.90 -4.38 -0.94
CA GLN A 72 -18.83 -3.65 -0.09
C GLN A 72 -19.98 -3.10 -0.95
N GLN A 73 -21.20 -3.54 -0.63
CA GLN A 73 -22.41 -3.11 -1.34
C GLN A 73 -22.54 -1.58 -1.32
N GLY A 74 -22.87 -1.00 -2.48
CA GLY A 74 -22.98 0.45 -2.67
C GLY A 74 -21.64 1.20 -2.77
N ILE A 75 -20.49 0.53 -2.60
CA ILE A 75 -19.16 1.14 -2.73
C ILE A 75 -18.34 0.52 -3.86
N GLY A 76 -18.26 -0.81 -3.91
CA GLY A 76 -17.43 -1.55 -4.87
C GLY A 76 -16.35 -2.40 -4.20
N THR A 77 -15.23 -2.59 -4.90
CA THR A 77 -14.12 -3.44 -4.44
C THR A 77 -13.14 -2.63 -3.59
N LEU A 78 -13.08 -2.95 -2.30
CA LEU A 78 -12.08 -2.41 -1.38
C LEU A 78 -10.83 -3.28 -1.39
N VAL A 79 -9.68 -2.64 -1.60
CA VAL A 79 -8.36 -3.28 -1.63
C VAL A 79 -7.57 -2.85 -0.41
N THR A 80 -7.12 -3.83 0.38
CA THR A 80 -6.25 -3.60 1.52
C THR A 80 -4.80 -3.67 1.08
N VAL A 81 -4.09 -2.56 1.19
CA VAL A 81 -2.69 -2.39 0.78
C VAL A 81 -1.83 -2.15 2.02
N GLU A 82 -0.74 -2.90 2.16
CA GLU A 82 0.32 -2.62 3.12
C GLU A 82 1.58 -2.12 2.43
N ILE A 83 2.17 -1.07 2.99
CA ILE A 83 3.44 -0.50 2.55
C ILE A 83 4.39 -0.52 3.75
N ARG A 84 5.38 -1.39 3.69
CA ARG A 84 6.38 -1.58 4.74
C ARG A 84 7.64 -0.78 4.43
N SER A 85 8.14 -0.06 5.42
CA SER A 85 9.35 0.77 5.30
C SER A 85 10.17 0.68 6.58
N ARG A 86 11.51 0.70 6.45
CA ARG A 86 12.44 0.81 7.60
C ARG A 86 12.78 2.26 7.96
N GLN A 87 12.25 3.21 7.19
CA GLN A 87 12.48 4.64 7.37
C GLN A 87 11.14 5.37 7.51
N ALA A 88 11.14 6.53 8.16
CA ALA A 88 9.96 7.38 8.23
C ALA A 88 9.51 7.83 6.83
N GLN A 89 8.21 7.75 6.57
CA GLN A 89 7.62 8.06 5.26
C GLN A 89 6.60 9.21 5.34
N PRO A 90 7.01 10.45 5.70
CA PRO A 90 6.08 11.53 6.03
C PRO A 90 5.19 11.95 4.85
N LYS A 91 5.65 11.76 3.60
CA LYS A 91 4.91 12.12 2.39
C LYS A 91 4.06 10.98 1.83
N LEU A 92 4.17 9.75 2.35
CA LEU A 92 3.53 8.56 1.76
C LEU A 92 2.01 8.68 1.70
N ARG A 93 1.37 8.97 2.84
CA ARG A 93 -0.08 9.15 2.90
C ARG A 93 -0.56 10.20 1.90
N LYS A 94 0.07 11.37 1.88
CA LYS A 94 -0.30 12.49 1.00
C LYS A 94 -0.13 12.12 -0.48
N THR A 95 0.89 11.35 -0.84
CA THR A 95 1.10 10.87 -2.21
C THR A 95 0.00 9.90 -2.64
N ILE A 96 -0.36 8.93 -1.79
CA ILE A 96 -1.48 8.01 -2.08
C ILE A 96 -2.80 8.76 -2.20
N GLU A 97 -3.12 9.63 -1.25
CA GLU A 97 -4.34 10.45 -1.32
C GLU A 97 -4.37 11.34 -2.58
N LYS A 98 -3.23 11.85 -3.04
CA LYS A 98 -3.15 12.61 -4.29
C LYS A 98 -3.45 11.72 -5.50
N ALA A 99 -2.99 10.47 -5.52
CA ALA A 99 -3.34 9.52 -6.58
C ALA A 99 -4.85 9.22 -6.58
N ILE A 100 -5.45 9.00 -5.41
CA ILE A 100 -6.90 8.77 -5.29
C ILE A 100 -7.69 10.01 -5.73
N ARG A 101 -7.25 11.23 -5.38
CA ARG A 101 -7.88 12.49 -5.86
C ARG A 101 -7.84 12.65 -7.37
N LYS A 102 -6.83 12.10 -8.05
CA LYS A 102 -6.77 12.06 -9.52
C LYS A 102 -7.72 11.01 -10.13
N GLY A 103 -8.34 10.18 -9.30
CA GLY A 103 -9.31 9.17 -9.71
C GLY A 103 -8.70 7.90 -10.29
N LYS A 104 -7.37 7.76 -10.33
CA LYS A 104 -6.71 6.58 -10.91
C LYS A 104 -5.46 6.14 -10.16
N ILE A 105 -5.29 4.82 -10.05
CA ILE A 105 -4.05 4.15 -9.69
C ILE A 105 -3.76 3.17 -10.82
N GLY A 106 -2.89 3.60 -11.75
CA GLY A 106 -2.61 2.85 -12.99
C GLY A 106 -3.83 2.88 -13.89
N GLU A 107 -4.22 1.72 -14.38
CA GLU A 107 -5.42 1.55 -15.22
C GLU A 107 -6.72 1.52 -14.43
N TYR A 108 -6.66 1.36 -13.10
CA TYR A 108 -7.86 1.27 -12.26
C TYR A 108 -8.38 2.63 -11.83
N ALA A 109 -9.67 2.85 -12.02
CA ALA A 109 -10.40 3.93 -11.37
C ALA A 109 -10.50 3.68 -9.86
N VAL A 110 -10.23 4.72 -9.08
CA VAL A 110 -10.24 4.66 -7.62
C VAL A 110 -10.98 5.83 -7.00
N GLY A 111 -11.46 5.65 -5.77
CA GLY A 111 -12.20 6.67 -5.04
C GLY A 111 -11.98 6.65 -3.52
N PHE A 112 -12.49 7.69 -2.86
CA PHE A 112 -12.39 7.85 -1.39
C PHE A 112 -13.50 7.14 -0.61
N ASN A 113 -14.55 6.64 -1.26
CA ASN A 113 -15.63 5.95 -0.56
C ASN A 113 -15.09 4.71 0.17
N GLY A 114 -15.25 4.63 1.49
CA GLY A 114 -14.68 3.54 2.30
C GLY A 114 -13.16 3.60 2.48
N PHE A 115 -12.50 4.70 2.12
CA PHE A 115 -11.06 4.88 2.32
C PHE A 115 -10.69 4.89 3.80
N GLN A 116 -9.65 4.16 4.16
CA GLN A 116 -9.08 4.17 5.51
C GLN A 116 -7.55 4.16 5.46
N TYR A 117 -6.92 4.78 6.46
CA TYR A 117 -5.47 4.80 6.62
C TYR A 117 -5.09 4.62 8.08
N TYR A 118 -4.09 3.77 8.32
CA TYR A 118 -3.53 3.54 9.64
C TYR A 118 -2.04 3.21 9.56
N THR A 119 -1.35 3.45 10.66
CA THR A 119 0.08 3.14 10.82
C THR A 119 0.22 2.11 11.92
N LEU A 120 0.83 0.97 11.61
CA LEU A 120 1.21 -0.06 12.55
C LEU A 120 2.72 0.04 12.76
N LYS A 121 3.16 0.17 14.01
CA LYS A 121 4.58 0.18 14.35
C LYS A 121 4.93 -1.18 14.92
N GLY A 122 5.90 -1.88 14.33
CA GLY A 122 6.50 -3.04 14.97
C GLY A 122 7.25 -2.57 16.21
N GLN A 123 7.01 -3.21 17.35
CA GLN A 123 7.80 -3.04 18.56
C GLN A 123 9.18 -3.68 18.38
#